data_AF-A0A3N4V9T6-F1
#
_entry.id   AF-A0A3N4V9T6-F1
#
_cell.length_a   1.000
_cell.length_b   1.000
_cell.length_c   1.000
_cell.angle_alpha   90.00
_cell.angle_beta   90.00
_cell.angle_gamma   90.00
#
_symmetry.space_group_name_H-M   'P 1'
#
loop_
_entity.id
_entity.type
_entity.pdbx_description
1 polymer ?
#
loop_
_entity_poly.entity_id
_entity_poly.type
_entity_poly.pdbx_seq_one_letter_code
_entity_poly.pdbx_strand_id
1 'polypeptide(L)'
;MAMGDSSNSSSGMQFRSGVVDFLEASGVPVERVKSPGRFKLSEAISEDRPRGDIQGVEGWVINTRARPLNTIAQGDDEAKRDAEHDGAPYAATIWRRPGGKLKDSLVVLDISAFSDLLRRDLERVEL
;
A
#
# COMPACT_ATOMS: atom_id res chain seq x y z
N MET A 1 -19.91 14.30 28.33
CA MET A 1 -19.81 12.93 27.80
C MET A 1 -19.11 12.99 26.45
N ALA A 2 -17.88 12.51 26.36
CA ALA A 2 -17.14 12.40 25.10
C ALA A 2 -17.11 10.91 24.72
N MET A 3 -17.85 10.53 23.69
CA MET A 3 -17.79 9.21 23.05
C MET A 3 -17.68 9.45 21.55
N GLY A 4 -16.52 9.14 20.97
CA GLY A 4 -16.34 9.24 19.52
C GLY A 4 -14.87 9.18 19.12
N ASP A 5 -14.20 8.05 19.35
CA ASP A 5 -12.87 7.79 18.74
C ASP A 5 -12.56 6.30 18.52
N SER A 6 -13.44 5.37 18.91
CA SER A 6 -13.15 3.92 18.89
C SER A 6 -13.42 3.22 17.56
N SER A 7 -14.16 3.81 16.61
CA SER A 7 -14.56 3.17 15.36
C SER A 7 -13.56 3.32 14.20
N ASN A 8 -12.73 4.36 14.18
CA ASN A 8 -11.78 4.59 13.09
C ASN A 8 -10.52 3.72 13.17
N SER A 9 -10.18 3.24 14.37
CA SER A 9 -9.01 2.37 14.55
C SER A 9 -9.21 0.99 13.94
N SER A 10 -10.45 0.46 13.94
CA SER A 10 -10.75 -0.89 13.48
C SER A 10 -10.71 -1.02 11.97
N SER A 11 -11.22 -0.04 11.21
CA SER A 11 -11.26 -0.10 9.73
C SER A 11 -9.86 -0.02 9.11
N GLY A 12 -8.99 0.87 9.61
CA GLY A 12 -7.61 0.95 9.17
C GLY A 12 -6.80 -0.30 9.49
N MET A 13 -7.02 -0.89 10.68
CA MET A 13 -6.37 -2.16 11.05
C MET A 13 -6.87 -3.33 10.21
N GLN A 14 -8.18 -3.41 9.95
CA GLN A 14 -8.78 -4.45 9.09
C GLN A 14 -8.26 -4.34 7.65
N PHE A 15 -8.24 -3.13 7.09
CA PHE A 15 -7.71 -2.92 5.75
C PHE A 15 -6.24 -3.34 5.67
N ARG A 16 -5.41 -2.90 6.62
CA ARG A 16 -4.00 -3.32 6.68
C ARG A 16 -3.87 -4.84 6.78
N SER A 17 -4.65 -5.49 7.63
CA SER A 17 -4.65 -6.96 7.74
C SER A 17 -5.00 -7.61 6.42
N GLY A 18 -6.05 -7.13 5.74
CA GLY A 18 -6.45 -7.64 4.43
C GLY A 18 -5.37 -7.45 3.35
N VAL A 19 -4.64 -6.34 3.37
CA VAL A 19 -3.50 -6.12 2.46
C VAL A 19 -2.38 -7.12 2.76
N VAL A 20 -2.06 -7.37 4.03
CA VAL A 20 -1.05 -8.37 4.42
C VAL A 20 -1.50 -9.77 3.97
N ASP A 21 -2.74 -10.17 4.27
CA ASP A 21 -3.29 -11.47 3.87
C ASP A 21 -3.25 -11.65 2.34
N PHE A 22 -3.56 -10.60 1.58
CA PHE A 22 -3.50 -10.62 0.12
C PHE A 22 -2.07 -10.79 -0.42
N LEU A 23 -1.11 -10.06 0.15
CA LEU A 23 0.29 -10.13 -0.26
C LEU A 23 0.91 -11.51 0.06
N GLU A 24 0.64 -12.06 1.25
CA GLU A 24 1.06 -13.43 1.61
C GLU A 24 0.47 -14.45 0.64
N ALA A 25 -0.83 -14.35 0.34
CA ALA A 25 -1.49 -15.25 -0.61
C ALA A 25 -0.94 -15.15 -2.04
N SER A 26 -0.35 -14.00 -2.38
CA SER A 26 0.32 -13.74 -3.67
C SER A 26 1.79 -14.18 -3.69
N GLY A 27 2.29 -14.78 -2.60
CA GLY A 27 3.66 -15.26 -2.48
C GLY A 27 4.69 -14.19 -2.10
N VAL A 28 4.25 -13.02 -1.63
CA VAL A 28 5.16 -11.96 -1.15
C VAL A 28 5.53 -12.26 0.32
N PRO A 29 6.84 -12.27 0.68
CA PRO A 29 7.30 -12.57 2.04
C PRO A 29 7.10 -11.36 2.98
N VAL A 30 5.87 -11.15 3.44
CA VAL A 30 5.55 -10.08 4.40
C VAL A 30 5.62 -10.57 5.85
N GLU A 31 5.94 -9.67 6.78
CA GLU A 31 5.95 -9.93 8.21
C GLU A 31 4.68 -9.41 8.90
N ARG A 32 3.98 -10.28 9.62
CA ARG A 32 2.82 -9.91 10.45
C ARG A 32 3.25 -9.21 11.74
N VAL A 33 3.21 -7.87 11.75
CA VAL A 33 3.42 -7.09 12.97
C VAL A 33 2.16 -7.14 13.86
N LYS A 34 2.29 -7.72 15.06
CA LYS A 34 1.16 -8.03 15.96
C LYS A 34 0.31 -6.83 16.42
N SER A 35 0.82 -5.61 16.35
CA SER A 35 0.04 -4.35 16.44
C SER A 35 0.99 -3.17 16.58
N PRO A 36 0.94 -2.14 15.71
CA PRO A 36 1.72 -0.91 15.92
C PRO A 36 1.06 0.07 16.90
N GLY A 37 0.01 -0.35 17.61
CA GLY A 37 -0.92 0.56 18.30
C GLY A 37 -0.53 1.02 19.70
N ARG A 38 0.44 0.41 20.37
CA ARG A 38 0.86 0.83 21.72
C ARG A 38 2.35 0.59 21.91
N PHE A 39 3.16 1.47 21.36
CA PHE A 39 4.56 1.55 21.74
C PHE A 39 4.66 2.36 23.02
N LYS A 40 5.53 1.93 23.94
CA LYS A 40 5.94 2.80 25.04
C LYS A 40 6.68 4.00 24.43
N LEU A 41 6.57 5.17 25.03
CA LEU A 41 7.25 6.39 24.54
C LEU A 41 8.77 6.15 24.33
N SER A 42 9.37 5.28 25.15
CA SER A 42 10.76 4.82 25.04
C SER A 42 11.07 4.07 23.73
N GLU A 43 10.10 3.33 23.18
CA GLU A 43 10.23 2.58 21.93
C GLU A 43 9.99 3.47 20.70
N ALA A 44 9.20 4.54 20.86
CA ALA A 44 8.93 5.50 19.79
C ALA A 44 10.14 6.37 19.42
N ILE A 45 11.15 6.46 20.29
CA ILE A 45 12.38 7.27 20.12
C ILE A 45 13.54 6.42 19.56
N SER A 46 13.40 5.09 19.49
CA SER A 46 14.44 4.22 18.93
C SER A 46 14.66 4.46 17.43
N GLU A 47 15.92 4.62 17.02
CA GLU A 47 16.31 4.77 15.60
C GLU A 47 16.14 3.48 14.79
N ASP A 48 16.15 2.31 15.45
CA ASP A 48 16.02 0.97 14.84
C ASP A 48 14.57 0.55 14.56
N ARG A 49 13.66 1.52 14.43
CA ARG A 49 12.24 1.22 14.23
C ARG A 49 11.97 0.71 12.81
N PRO A 50 11.28 -0.43 12.64
CA PRO A 50 10.77 -0.84 11.33
C PRO A 50 9.87 0.26 10.76
N ARG A 51 10.16 0.72 9.54
CA ARG A 51 9.46 1.83 8.89
C ARG A 51 8.31 1.28 8.04
N GLY A 52 7.15 1.93 8.09
CA GLY A 52 5.98 1.54 7.30
C GLY A 52 4.94 0.71 8.07
N ASP A 53 3.78 0.52 7.44
CA ASP A 53 2.67 -0.26 8.00
C ASP A 53 2.82 -1.76 7.72
N ILE A 54 3.52 -2.13 6.65
CA ILE A 54 3.83 -3.53 6.27
C ILE A 54 5.35 -3.70 6.34
N GLN A 55 5.79 -4.82 6.91
CA GLN A 55 7.19 -5.16 7.15
C GLN A 55 7.59 -6.44 6.39
N GLY A 56 8.87 -6.76 6.36
CA GLY A 56 9.41 -7.99 5.74
C GLY A 56 9.73 -7.90 4.25
N VAL A 57 9.37 -6.78 3.60
CA VAL A 57 9.60 -6.59 2.17
C VAL A 57 10.90 -5.82 1.95
N GLU A 58 11.97 -6.53 1.62
CA GLU A 58 13.31 -5.95 1.41
C GLU A 58 13.28 -4.83 0.35
N GLY A 59 13.89 -3.68 0.66
CA GLY A 59 13.95 -2.53 -0.25
C GLY A 59 12.68 -1.67 -0.29
N TRP A 60 11.60 -2.07 0.39
CA TRP A 60 10.31 -1.38 0.33
C TRP A 60 9.88 -0.79 1.68
N VAL A 61 9.29 0.41 1.64
CA VAL A 61 8.58 1.02 2.77
C VAL A 61 7.12 1.21 2.37
N ILE A 62 6.23 0.37 2.89
CA ILE A 62 4.83 0.32 2.46
C ILE A 62 3.93 0.88 3.56
N ASN A 63 3.15 1.92 3.22
CA ASN A 63 2.14 2.50 4.10
C ASN A 63 0.73 2.22 3.56
N THR A 64 -0.20 1.90 4.45
CA THR A 64 -1.60 1.61 4.09
C THR A 64 -2.51 2.74 4.58
N ARG A 65 -3.43 3.20 3.73
CA ARG A 65 -4.42 4.21 4.09
C ARG A 65 -5.76 3.82 3.48
N ALA A 66 -6.72 3.51 4.34
CA ALA A 66 -8.12 3.33 3.95
C ALA A 66 -8.83 4.68 4.00
N ARG A 67 -8.64 5.53 2.99
CA ARG A 67 -9.36 6.80 2.86
C ARG A 67 -9.96 6.92 1.45
N PRO A 68 -11.17 7.47 1.31
CA PRO A 68 -11.75 7.73 -0.01
C PRO A 68 -10.87 8.75 -0.76
N LEU A 69 -10.51 8.42 -2.00
CA LEU A 69 -9.67 9.21 -2.89
C LEU A 69 -10.42 9.44 -4.21
N ASN A 70 -11.43 10.30 -4.15
CA ASN A 70 -12.46 10.44 -5.19
C ASN A 70 -11.91 10.83 -6.57
N THR A 71 -10.83 11.63 -6.63
CA THR A 71 -10.29 12.12 -7.91
C THR A 71 -9.40 11.12 -8.63
N ILE A 72 -8.78 10.18 -7.90
CA ILE A 72 -7.87 9.19 -8.49
C ILE A 72 -8.65 7.98 -9.01
N ALA A 73 -9.74 7.61 -8.32
CA ALA A 73 -10.55 6.44 -8.66
C ALA A 73 -11.11 6.48 -10.09
N GLN A 74 -11.54 7.65 -10.58
CA GLN A 74 -12.11 7.77 -11.93
C GLN A 74 -11.11 7.49 -13.05
N GLY A 75 -9.87 7.97 -12.91
CA GLY A 75 -8.82 7.70 -13.90
C GLY A 75 -8.38 6.24 -13.88
N ASP A 76 -8.39 5.62 -12.70
CA ASP A 76 -8.05 4.20 -12.52
C ASP A 76 -9.08 3.28 -13.21
N ASP A 77 -10.38 3.56 -13.06
CA ASP A 77 -11.45 2.80 -13.74
C ASP A 77 -11.41 2.95 -15.27
N GLU A 78 -10.95 4.09 -15.79
CA GLU A 78 -10.74 4.29 -17.23
C GLU A 78 -9.56 3.46 -17.73
N ALA A 79 -8.40 3.56 -17.07
CA ALA A 79 -7.21 2.80 -17.43
C ALA A 79 -7.43 1.28 -17.41
N LYS A 80 -8.26 0.77 -16.49
CA LYS A 80 -8.63 -0.65 -16.43
C LYS A 80 -9.48 -1.09 -17.61
N ARG A 81 -10.48 -0.29 -17.98
CA ARG A 81 -11.33 -0.60 -19.14
C ARG A 81 -10.53 -0.63 -20.43
N ASP A 82 -9.57 0.28 -20.57
CA ASP A 82 -8.66 0.30 -21.72
C ASP A 82 -7.76 -0.93 -21.72
N ALA A 83 -7.19 -1.30 -20.57
CA ALA A 83 -6.36 -2.50 -20.45
C ALA A 83 -7.14 -3.79 -20.76
N GLU A 84 -8.38 -3.90 -20.28
CA GLU A 84 -9.29 -5.02 -20.59
C GLU A 84 -9.59 -5.09 -22.09
N HIS A 85 -9.91 -3.96 -22.70
CA HIS A 85 -10.18 -3.86 -24.14
C HIS A 85 -8.98 -4.28 -24.98
N ASP A 86 -7.78 -3.85 -24.60
CA ASP A 86 -6.54 -4.09 -25.36
C ASP A 86 -5.85 -5.42 -24.98
N GLY A 87 -6.40 -6.18 -24.02
CA GLY A 87 -5.79 -7.41 -23.51
C GLY A 87 -4.45 -7.18 -22.79
N ALA A 88 -4.24 -5.98 -22.24
CA ALA A 88 -3.04 -5.64 -21.50
C ALA A 88 -3.09 -6.23 -20.08
N PRO A 89 -2.00 -6.84 -19.58
CA PRO A 89 -1.99 -7.46 -18.26
C PRO A 89 -1.96 -6.46 -17.10
N TYR A 90 -1.65 -5.18 -17.38
CA TYR A 90 -1.50 -4.14 -16.38
C TYR A 90 -2.16 -2.85 -16.83
N ALA A 91 -2.85 -2.19 -15.89
CA ALA A 91 -3.35 -0.83 -16.00
C ALA A 91 -2.67 0.05 -14.96
N ALA A 92 -2.43 1.32 -15.30
CA ALA A 92 -1.84 2.28 -14.38
C ALA A 92 -2.37 3.69 -14.63
N THR A 93 -2.67 4.41 -13.56
CA THR A 93 -2.94 5.85 -13.63
C THR A 93 -1.73 6.63 -13.14
N ILE A 94 -1.20 7.52 -13.97
CA ILE A 94 -0.16 8.46 -13.57
C ILE A 94 -0.82 9.77 -13.18
N TRP A 95 -0.80 10.07 -11.89
CA TRP A 95 -1.41 11.28 -11.33
C TRP A 95 -0.36 12.27 -10.85
N ARG A 96 -0.55 13.55 -11.18
CA ARG A 96 0.33 14.63 -10.75
C ARG A 96 -0.46 15.68 -9.98
N ARG A 97 0.08 16.12 -8.85
CA ARG A 97 -0.45 17.27 -8.10
C ARG A 97 -0.39 18.55 -8.96
N PRO A 98 -1.38 19.45 -8.87
CA PRO A 98 -1.26 20.78 -9.46
C PRO A 98 0.03 21.48 -9.02
N GLY A 99 0.82 21.98 -9.99
CA GLY A 99 2.12 22.61 -9.74
C GLY A 99 3.27 21.66 -9.39
N GLY A 100 3.04 20.35 -9.30
CA GLY A 100 4.09 19.36 -9.06
C GLY A 100 5.01 19.13 -10.26
N LYS A 101 6.25 18.70 -10.02
CA LYS A 101 7.17 18.28 -11.08
C LYS A 101 6.79 16.88 -11.57
N LEU A 102 7.14 16.55 -12.82
CA LEU A 102 6.86 15.23 -13.40
C LEU A 102 7.43 14.08 -12.54
N LYS A 103 8.66 14.25 -12.01
CA LYS A 103 9.31 13.27 -11.15
C LYS A 103 8.60 12.98 -9.82
N ASP A 104 7.67 13.85 -9.41
CA ASP A 104 6.92 13.73 -8.17
C ASP A 104 5.49 13.19 -8.43
N SER A 105 5.22 12.72 -9.66
CA SER A 105 3.94 12.10 -10.02
C SER A 105 3.80 10.75 -9.31
N LEU A 106 2.56 10.43 -8.95
CA LEU A 106 2.19 9.15 -8.38
C LEU A 106 1.81 8.19 -9.50
N VAL A 107 2.26 6.95 -9.40
CA VAL A 107 1.73 5.84 -10.20
C VAL A 107 0.77 5.08 -9.31
N VAL A 108 -0.46 4.94 -9.76
CA VAL A 108 -1.54 4.24 -9.05
C VAL A 108 -1.85 2.96 -9.81
N LEU A 109 -1.86 1.87 -9.08
CA LEU A 109 -2.03 0.50 -9.55
C LEU A 109 -2.96 -0.22 -8.57
N ASP A 110 -3.65 -1.24 -9.07
CA ASP A 110 -4.32 -2.19 -8.20
C ASP A 110 -3.35 -2.99 -7.36
N ILE A 111 -3.85 -3.46 -6.21
CA ILE A 111 -3.06 -4.30 -5.30
C ILE A 111 -2.56 -5.58 -5.97
N SER A 112 -3.30 -6.14 -6.94
CA SER A 112 -2.90 -7.31 -7.73
C SER A 112 -1.71 -7.01 -8.65
N ALA A 113 -1.76 -5.89 -9.39
CA ALA A 113 -0.65 -5.45 -10.22
C ALA A 113 0.57 -5.10 -9.37
N PHE A 114 0.36 -4.45 -8.22
CA PHE A 114 1.42 -4.16 -7.27
C PHE A 114 2.05 -5.44 -6.70
N SER A 115 1.27 -6.44 -6.28
CA SER A 115 1.79 -7.69 -5.74
C SER A 115 2.63 -8.46 -6.77
N ASP A 116 2.19 -8.48 -8.03
CA ASP A 116 2.93 -9.10 -9.13
C ASP A 116 4.28 -8.43 -9.38
N LEU A 117 4.29 -7.08 -9.42
CA LEU A 117 5.52 -6.33 -9.59
C LEU A 117 6.46 -6.52 -8.41
N LEU A 118 5.91 -6.52 -7.20
CA LEU A 118 6.67 -6.70 -5.97
C LEU A 118 7.35 -8.06 -5.93
N ARG A 119 6.62 -9.13 -6.27
CA ARG A 119 7.19 -10.49 -6.35
C ARG A 119 8.33 -10.55 -7.36
N ARG A 120 8.16 -9.99 -8.56
CA ARG A 120 9.19 -9.97 -9.61
C ARG A 120 10.43 -9.17 -9.22
N ASP A 121 10.26 -8.11 -8.44
CA ASP A 121 11.36 -7.30 -7.94
C ASP A 121 12.20 -8.10 -6.94
N LEU A 122 11.54 -8.76 -5.97
CA LEU A 122 12.20 -9.61 -4.98
C LEU A 122 12.93 -10.80 -5.63
N GLU A 123 12.33 -11.45 -6.63
CA GLU A 123 12.97 -12.53 -7.41
C GLU A 123 14.26 -12.07 -8.13
N ARG A 124 14.40 -10.78 -8.44
CA ARG A 124 15.61 -10.23 -9.09
C ARG A 124 16.72 -9.90 -8.12
N VAL A 125 16.39 -9.58 -6.87
CA VAL A 125 17.37 -9.28 -5.82
C VAL A 125 18.09 -10.55 -5.36
N GLU A 126 17.46 -11.73 -5.54
CA GLU A 126 18.04 -13.04 -5.20
C GLU A 126 19.02 -13.60 -6.25
N LEU A 127 19.24 -12.91 -7.38
CA LEU A 127 20.15 -13.29 -8.48
C LEU A 127 21.44 -12.46 -8.49
#